data_AF-A0A5D2M9P4-F1
#
_entry.id   AF-A0A5D2M9P4-F1
#
_cell.length_a   1.000
_cell.length_b   1.000
_cell.length_c   1.000
_cell.angle_alpha   90.00
_cell.angle_beta   90.00
_cell.angle_gamma   90.00
#
_symmetry.space_group_name_H-M   'P 1'
#
loop_
_entity.id
_entity.type
_entity.pdbx_description
1 polymer ?
#
loop_
_entity_poly.entity_id
_entity_poly.type
_entity_poly.pdbx_seq_one_letter_code
_entity_poly.pdbx_strand_id
1 'polypeptide(L)'
;DIYLTKRIKRRLEDDGIFCSCTSSSPGSSVCGRDCHCGMLLSSCSSGCSCGSSCLNKPFQHRPVKKLKLIKTEKCGEGIVADEDIKHGEFVAEVLNRPFTI
;
A
#
# COMPACT_ATOMS: atom_id res chain seq x y z
N ASP A 1 -4.52 5.47 -12.07
CA ASP A 1 -5.27 6.57 -11.45
C ASP A 1 -5.88 7.50 -12.48
N ILE A 2 -7.18 7.75 -12.38
CA ILE A 2 -7.90 8.70 -13.22
C ILE A 2 -8.25 9.90 -12.32
N TYR A 3 -7.66 11.05 -12.59
CA TYR A 3 -7.94 12.31 -11.87
C TYR A 3 -8.76 13.22 -12.78
N LEU A 4 -9.84 13.82 -12.26
CA LEU A 4 -10.68 14.75 -13.03
C LEU A 4 -10.12 16.18 -13.09
N THR A 5 -9.18 16.53 -12.22
CA THR A 5 -8.49 17.82 -12.22
C THR A 5 -7.00 17.62 -12.44
N LYS A 6 -6.31 18.65 -12.96
CA LYS A 6 -4.86 18.61 -13.17
C LYS A 6 -4.16 18.25 -11.85
N ARG A 7 -3.33 17.21 -11.91
CA ARG A 7 -2.48 16.79 -10.80
C ARG A 7 -1.65 18.00 -10.35
N ILE A 8 -1.86 18.47 -9.11
CA ILE A 8 -0.90 19.37 -8.47
C ILE A 8 0.42 18.58 -8.45
N LYS A 9 1.42 19.01 -9.23
CA LYS A 9 2.75 18.42 -9.17
C LYS A 9 3.18 18.52 -7.71
N ARG A 10 3.38 17.37 -7.05
CA ARG A 10 4.17 17.33 -5.81
C ARG A 10 5.48 18.06 -6.13
N ARG A 11 5.93 18.95 -5.23
CA ARG A 11 7.20 19.67 -5.39
C ARG A 11 8.26 18.63 -5.80
N LEU A 12 9.01 18.91 -6.86
CA LEU A 12 10.02 18.00 -7.41
C LEU A 12 11.16 17.68 -6.42
N GLU A 13 11.18 18.34 -5.26
CA GLU A 13 12.20 18.26 -4.22
C GLU A 13 11.66 17.61 -2.93
N ASP A 14 10.70 16.71 -3.02
CA ASP A 14 10.54 15.73 -1.95
C ASP A 14 11.39 14.54 -2.38
N ASP A 15 12.60 14.41 -1.82
CA ASP A 15 13.48 13.27 -2.06
C ASP A 15 12.79 11.94 -1.69
N GLY A 16 11.60 12.00 -1.07
CA GLY A 16 10.84 10.87 -0.62
C GLY A 16 11.47 10.31 0.64
N ILE A 17 10.78 9.34 1.23
CA ILE A 17 11.27 8.68 2.42
C ILE A 17 12.11 7.47 2.06
N PHE A 18 13.32 7.40 2.62
CA PHE A 18 14.24 6.29 2.42
C PHE A 18 14.38 5.46 3.69
N CYS A 19 14.37 4.14 3.53
CA CYS A 19 14.72 3.22 4.61
C CYS A 19 16.18 2.76 4.45
N SER A 20 16.83 2.47 5.57
CA SER A 20 18.16 1.83 5.61
C SER A 20 18.08 0.31 5.68
N CYS A 21 16.95 -0.30 5.28
CA CYS A 21 16.79 -1.75 5.30
C CYS A 21 17.76 -2.42 4.31
N THR A 22 18.28 -3.59 4.69
CA THR A 22 19.14 -4.43 3.85
C THR A 22 18.54 -5.83 3.72
N SER A 23 18.77 -6.47 2.58
CA SER A 23 18.36 -7.87 2.40
C SER A 23 19.35 -8.78 3.10
N SER A 24 18.91 -9.42 4.19
CA SER A 24 19.74 -10.32 4.99
C SER A 24 20.05 -11.63 4.26
N SER A 25 19.17 -12.05 3.33
CA SER A 25 19.33 -13.25 2.52
C SER A 25 18.46 -13.21 1.25
N PRO A 26 18.91 -13.81 0.14
CA PRO A 26 18.11 -13.90 -1.07
C PRO A 26 16.81 -14.66 -0.82
N GLY A 27 15.67 -14.05 -1.15
CA GLY A 27 14.34 -14.62 -0.94
C GLY A 27 13.70 -14.29 0.42
N SER A 28 14.43 -13.67 1.35
CA SER A 28 13.83 -13.12 2.57
C SER A 28 13.02 -11.86 2.24
N SER A 29 11.86 -11.74 2.85
CA SER A 29 11.02 -10.56 2.69
C SER A 29 11.52 -9.43 3.60
N VAL A 30 11.72 -8.24 3.01
CA VAL A 30 12.37 -7.10 3.67
C VAL A 30 11.43 -5.90 3.66
N CYS A 31 11.70 -4.90 4.50
CA CYS A 31 10.86 -3.72 4.66
C CYS A 31 9.44 -4.08 5.15
N GLY A 32 9.37 -4.93 6.19
CA GLY A 32 8.12 -5.22 6.91
C GLY A 32 7.74 -4.10 7.88
N ARG A 33 7.30 -4.47 9.08
CA ARG A 33 6.86 -3.52 10.11
C ARG A 33 7.99 -2.64 10.68
N ASP A 34 9.19 -3.20 10.78
CA ASP A 34 10.37 -2.50 11.33
C ASP A 34 11.07 -1.58 10.30
N CYS A 35 10.48 -1.46 9.10
CA CYS A 35 10.95 -0.50 8.11
C CYS A 35 10.64 0.92 8.57
N HIS A 36 11.62 1.82 8.52
CA HIS A 36 11.43 3.24 8.86
C HIS A 36 10.25 3.85 8.09
N CYS A 37 10.15 3.58 6.79
CA CYS A 37 9.01 4.03 5.98
C CYS A 37 7.68 3.47 6.50
N GLY A 38 7.64 2.18 6.87
CA GLY A 38 6.46 1.50 7.38
C GLY A 38 5.99 2.05 8.74
N MET A 39 6.92 2.34 9.65
CA MET A 39 6.62 2.98 10.94
C MET A 39 5.99 4.36 10.78
N LEU A 40 6.37 5.09 9.72
CA LEU A 40 5.83 6.41 9.39
C LEU A 40 4.59 6.35 8.48
N LEU A 41 3.98 5.18 8.35
CA LEU A 41 2.79 4.94 7.52
C LEU A 41 2.99 5.36 6.04
N SER A 42 4.23 5.24 5.55
CA SER A 42 4.64 5.62 4.21
C SER A 42 5.22 4.43 3.45
N SER A 43 5.15 4.46 2.12
CA SER A 43 5.76 3.45 1.25
C SER A 43 7.22 3.77 0.96
N CYS A 44 8.04 2.74 0.80
CA CYS A 44 9.40 2.90 0.27
C CYS A 44 9.34 3.50 -1.14
N SER A 45 10.29 4.39 -1.45
CA SER A 45 10.46 4.92 -2.79
C SER A 45 10.92 3.84 -3.79
N SER A 46 10.86 4.14 -5.08
CA SER A 46 11.40 3.29 -6.14
C SER A 46 12.92 3.08 -6.03
N GLY A 47 13.63 3.97 -5.32
CA GLY A 47 15.06 3.87 -5.04
C GLY A 47 15.44 3.00 -3.83
N CYS A 48 14.49 2.27 -3.25
CA CYS A 48 14.75 1.38 -2.12
C CYS A 48 15.78 0.29 -2.46
N SER A 49 16.88 0.21 -1.70
CA SER A 49 17.96 -0.76 -1.90
C SER A 49 17.54 -2.22 -1.76
N CYS A 50 16.37 -2.49 -1.19
CA CYS A 50 15.81 -3.84 -1.07
C CYS A 50 15.14 -4.35 -2.37
N GLY A 51 14.99 -3.51 -3.39
CA GLY A 51 14.54 -3.89 -4.73
C GLY A 51 13.23 -4.70 -4.75
N SER A 52 13.26 -5.86 -5.40
CA SER A 52 12.10 -6.77 -5.50
C SER A 52 11.71 -7.42 -4.17
N SER A 53 12.63 -7.50 -3.20
CA SER A 53 12.38 -8.12 -1.89
C SER A 53 11.68 -7.19 -0.89
N CYS A 54 11.53 -5.89 -1.23
CA CYS A 54 10.81 -4.92 -0.42
C CYS A 54 9.30 -5.20 -0.41
N LEU A 55 8.71 -5.39 0.78
CA LEU A 55 7.28 -5.57 1.01
C LEU A 55 6.52 -4.23 1.11
N ASN A 56 7.17 -3.18 1.61
CA ASN A 56 6.54 -1.87 1.83
C ASN A 56 6.51 -1.00 0.55
N LYS A 57 6.02 -1.55 -0.56
CA LYS A 57 5.85 -0.84 -1.84
C LYS A 57 4.65 0.12 -1.81
N PRO A 58 4.50 1.04 -2.76
CA PRO A 58 3.24 1.78 -2.94
C PRO A 58 2.03 0.84 -3.06
N PHE A 59 0.85 1.23 -2.58
CA PHE A 59 -0.35 0.37 -2.53
C PHE A 59 -0.69 -0.26 -3.89
N GLN A 60 -0.52 0.49 -4.98
CA GLN A 60 -0.71 0.05 -6.37
C GLN A 60 0.15 -1.15 -6.78
N HIS A 61 1.25 -1.40 -6.06
CA HIS A 61 2.17 -2.50 -6.31
C HIS A 61 2.10 -3.58 -5.21
N ARG A 62 1.18 -3.46 -4.25
CA ARG A 62 0.95 -4.49 -3.24
C ARG A 62 -0.13 -5.46 -3.74
N PRO A 63 0.02 -6.77 -3.47
CA PRO A 63 -1.06 -7.71 -3.73
C PRO A 63 -2.26 -7.37 -2.84
N VAL A 64 -3.44 -7.26 -3.47
CA VAL A 64 -4.72 -7.08 -2.79
C VAL A 64 -5.23 -8.45 -2.32
N LYS A 65 -5.89 -8.50 -1.17
CA LYS A 65 -6.49 -9.73 -0.65
C LYS A 65 -7.74 -10.11 -1.45
N LYS A 66 -8.04 -11.40 -1.52
CA LYS A 66 -9.27 -11.92 -2.12
C LYS A 66 -10.45 -11.54 -1.25
N LEU A 67 -11.39 -10.83 -1.85
CA LEU A 67 -12.57 -10.28 -1.19
C LEU A 67 -13.81 -10.64 -2.02
N LYS A 68 -14.95 -10.83 -1.33
CA LYS A 68 -16.23 -11.16 -1.94
C LYS A 68 -17.31 -10.16 -1.52
N LEU A 69 -18.14 -9.75 -2.47
CA LEU A 69 -19.32 -8.93 -2.22
C LEU A 69 -20.48 -9.80 -1.70
N ILE A 70 -21.17 -9.33 -0.66
CA ILE A 70 -22.34 -9.97 -0.08
C ILE A 70 -23.48 -8.98 0.09
N LYS A 71 -24.71 -9.47 0.17
CA LYS A 71 -25.86 -8.69 0.65
C LYS A 71 -26.08 -8.98 2.12
N THR A 72 -26.15 -7.92 2.92
CA THR A 72 -26.48 -7.98 4.35
C THR A 72 -27.98 -7.78 4.54
N GLU A 73 -28.52 -8.25 5.65
CA GLU A 73 -29.96 -8.17 5.92
C GLU A 73 -30.47 -6.73 6.14
N LYS A 74 -29.62 -5.84 6.66
CA LYS A 74 -30.04 -4.50 7.13
C LYS A 74 -29.18 -3.34 6.62
N CYS A 75 -28.00 -3.59 6.04
CA CYS A 75 -27.00 -2.56 5.73
C CYS A 75 -26.65 -2.49 4.24
N GLY A 76 -27.41 -3.15 3.37
CA GLY A 76 -27.11 -3.20 1.93
C GLY A 76 -25.95 -4.14 1.63
N GLU A 77 -25.03 -3.72 0.76
CA GLU A 77 -23.90 -4.54 0.32
C GLU A 77 -22.70 -4.43 1.26
N GLY A 78 -22.05 -5.57 1.51
CA GLY A 78 -20.85 -5.67 2.34
C GLY A 78 -19.75 -6.44 1.64
N ILE A 79 -18.53 -6.35 2.17
CA ILE A 79 -17.36 -7.07 1.65
C ILE A 79 -16.86 -8.00 2.74
N VAL A 80 -16.60 -9.27 2.38
CA VAL A 80 -16.02 -10.29 3.26
C VAL A 80 -14.73 -10.85 2.68
N ALA A 81 -13.83 -11.33 3.53
CA ALA A 81 -12.60 -11.98 3.08
C ALA A 81 -12.90 -13.36 2.47
N ASP A 82 -12.22 -13.67 1.37
CA ASP A 82 -12.26 -14.98 0.67
C ASP A 82 -10.91 -15.73 0.83
N GLU A 83 -10.08 -15.25 1.75
CA GLU A 83 -8.85 -15.90 2.21
C GLU A 83 -8.52 -15.46 3.65
N ASP A 84 -7.63 -16.18 4.32
CA ASP A 84 -7.16 -15.81 5.65
C ASP A 84 -6.32 -14.52 5.60
N ILE A 85 -6.68 -13.57 6.45
CA ILE A 85 -5.97 -12.30 6.60
C ILE A 85 -5.32 -12.28 7.98
N LYS A 86 -3.99 -12.25 8.00
CA LYS A 86 -3.22 -12.12 9.24
C LYS A 86 -3.24 -10.68 9.72
N HIS A 87 -3.13 -10.50 11.04
CA HIS A 87 -3.06 -9.18 11.64
C HIS A 87 -1.96 -8.33 10.97
N GLY A 88 -2.30 -7.09 10.61
CA GLY A 88 -1.41 -6.10 9.99
C GLY A 88 -1.00 -6.39 8.53
N GLU A 89 -1.70 -7.28 7.83
CA GLU A 89 -1.59 -7.38 6.37
C GLU A 89 -2.40 -6.27 5.66
N PHE A 90 -1.91 -5.85 4.50
CA PHE A 90 -2.67 -4.99 3.60
C PHE A 90 -3.86 -5.77 3.02
N VAL A 91 -5.04 -5.17 3.02
CA VAL A 91 -6.27 -5.78 2.51
C VAL A 91 -6.60 -5.26 1.12
N ALA A 92 -6.94 -3.98 1.00
CA ALA A 92 -7.26 -3.33 -0.26
C ALA A 92 -7.11 -1.80 -0.15
N GLU A 93 -6.93 -1.14 -1.29
CA GLU A 93 -7.00 0.32 -1.40
C GLU A 93 -8.45 0.75 -1.66
N VAL A 94 -8.93 1.73 -0.88
CA VAL A 94 -10.24 2.35 -1.13
C VAL A 94 -10.04 3.51 -2.08
N LEU A 95 -10.49 3.34 -3.33
CA LEU A 95 -10.41 4.38 -4.35
C LEU A 95 -11.63 5.29 -4.29
N ASN A 96 -11.39 6.60 -4.19
CA ASN A 96 -12.43 7.62 -4.20
C ASN A 96 -12.11 8.71 -5.20
N ARG A 97 -13.15 9.36 -5.74
CA ARG A 97 -12.98 10.56 -6.56
C ARG A 97 -12.61 11.73 -5.64
N PRO A 98 -11.46 12.40 -5.83
CA PRO A 98 -11.14 13.60 -5.06
C PRO A 98 -12.16 14.70 -5.39
N PHE A 99 -12.74 15.30 -4.35
CA PHE A 99 -13.63 16.45 -4.47
C PHE A 99 -12.87 17.70 -4.04
N THR A 100 -12.78 18.69 -4.93
CA THR A 100 -12.20 20.00 -4.63
C THR A 100 -13.36 20.99 -4.55
N ILE A 101 -13.47 21.69 -3.41
CA ILE A 101 -14.45 22.77 -3.19
C ILE A 101 -13.99 24.01 -3.96
#